data_AF-A0A690LHK8-F1
#
_entry.id   AF-A0A690LHK8-F1
#
_cell.length_a   1.000
_cell.length_b   1.000
_cell.length_c   1.000
_cell.angle_alpha   90.00
_cell.angle_beta   90.00
_cell.angle_gamma   90.00
#
_symmetry.space_group_name_H-M   'P 1'
#
loop_
_entity.id
_entity.type
_entity.pdbx_description
1 polymer ?
#
loop_
_entity_poly.entity_id
_entity_poly.type
_entity_poly.pdbx_seq_one_letter_code
_entity_poly.pdbx_strand_id
1 'polypeptide(L)'
;MAKVAKADDKIITKDLSKFISSLLDKIEMFYSKEYSGFRNTYASIFEYEKNQGRSIHELCTGARFYEKEIDFLICLLLDLIYYDAKMSANENALMENIIVGLGLNLIKFREVKLKYEQIYNFTHEKAQQEQPKEDKFTITLEQAYEILNSHPKDDFETIKKNYRKLAKEYHYDNLHSKELPPELLKIAQEMMKKINLAYEIIKETRGI
;
A
#
# COMPACT_ATOMS: atom_id res chain seq x y z
N MET A 1 -12.29 5.21 6.10
CA MET A 1 -12.54 3.85 5.57
C MET A 1 -13.94 3.68 4.98
N ALA A 2 -15.04 3.88 5.73
CA ALA A 2 -16.40 3.66 5.21
C ALA A 2 -16.71 4.47 3.93
N LYS A 3 -16.31 5.75 3.87
CA LYS A 3 -16.44 6.61 2.68
C LYS A 3 -15.67 6.09 1.47
N VAL A 4 -14.50 5.51 1.70
CA VAL A 4 -13.66 4.91 0.65
C VAL A 4 -14.25 3.57 0.19
N ALA A 5 -14.74 2.73 1.12
CA ALA A 5 -15.39 1.46 0.78
C ALA A 5 -16.67 1.62 -0.06
N LYS A 6 -17.34 2.77 0.03
CA LYS A 6 -18.51 3.14 -0.77
C LYS A 6 -18.20 4.11 -1.91
N ALA A 7 -16.92 4.43 -2.15
CA ALA A 7 -16.56 5.21 -3.31
C ALA A 7 -17.03 4.48 -4.57
N ASP A 8 -17.38 5.22 -5.62
CA ASP A 8 -17.93 4.68 -6.87
C ASP A 8 -19.21 3.83 -6.73
N ASP A 9 -20.01 4.09 -5.69
CA ASP A 9 -21.20 3.29 -5.38
C ASP A 9 -20.89 1.78 -5.27
N LYS A 10 -19.65 1.43 -4.89
CA LYS A 10 -19.21 0.05 -4.72
C LYS A 10 -20.14 -0.71 -3.78
N ILE A 11 -20.67 -1.82 -4.28
CA ILE A 11 -21.44 -2.76 -3.47
C ILE A 11 -20.47 -3.50 -2.56
N ILE A 12 -20.68 -3.39 -1.25
CA ILE A 12 -19.88 -4.14 -0.28
C ILE A 12 -20.25 -5.61 -0.36
N THR A 13 -19.46 -6.37 -1.10
CA THR A 13 -19.60 -7.83 -1.23
C THR A 13 -19.17 -8.54 0.05
N LYS A 14 -19.49 -9.83 0.15
CA LYS A 14 -19.08 -10.67 1.29
C LYS A 14 -17.55 -10.72 1.41
N ASP A 15 -16.83 -10.73 0.31
CA ASP A 15 -15.36 -10.82 0.32
C ASP A 15 -14.71 -9.47 0.64
N LEU A 16 -15.25 -8.36 0.14
CA LEU A 16 -14.83 -7.02 0.58
C LEU A 16 -15.12 -6.80 2.07
N SER A 17 -16.26 -7.31 2.59
CA SER A 17 -16.58 -7.25 4.02
C SER A 17 -15.59 -8.04 4.90
N LYS A 18 -15.15 -9.22 4.45
CA LYS A 18 -14.08 -9.97 5.12
C LYS A 18 -12.75 -9.21 5.08
N PHE A 19 -12.44 -8.58 3.96
CA PHE A 19 -11.23 -7.76 3.83
C PHE A 19 -11.26 -6.54 4.75
N ILE A 20 -12.37 -5.79 4.78
CA ILE A 20 -12.55 -4.70 5.74
C ILE A 20 -12.40 -5.21 7.18
N SER A 21 -12.93 -6.40 7.50
CA SER A 21 -12.76 -7.00 8.83
C SER A 21 -11.29 -7.26 9.16
N SER A 22 -10.48 -7.73 8.20
CA SER A 22 -9.04 -7.90 8.45
C SER A 22 -8.32 -6.57 8.63
N LEU A 23 -8.74 -5.50 7.94
CA LEU A 23 -8.23 -4.15 8.18
C LEU A 23 -8.57 -3.65 9.61
N LEU A 24 -9.75 -3.98 10.13
CA LEU A 24 -10.11 -3.68 11.53
C LEU A 24 -9.24 -4.45 12.53
N ASP A 25 -8.91 -5.70 12.23
CA ASP A 25 -7.97 -6.48 13.04
C ASP A 25 -6.56 -5.84 13.03
N LYS A 26 -6.11 -5.29 11.89
CA LYS A 26 -4.86 -4.53 11.80
C LYS A 26 -4.88 -3.29 12.69
N ILE A 27 -6.01 -2.57 12.74
CA ILE A 27 -6.19 -1.40 13.62
C ILE A 27 -6.05 -1.82 15.09
N GLU A 28 -6.73 -2.89 15.51
CA GLU A 28 -6.61 -3.40 16.88
C GLU A 28 -5.15 -3.72 17.20
N MET A 29 -4.45 -4.43 16.32
CA MET A 29 -3.04 -4.77 16.51
C MET A 29 -2.14 -3.53 16.65
N PHE A 30 -2.39 -2.48 15.84
CA PHE A 30 -1.62 -1.24 15.90
C PHE A 30 -1.78 -0.52 17.24
N TYR A 31 -2.98 -0.48 17.81
CA TYR A 31 -3.26 0.18 19.09
C TYR A 31 -3.19 -0.75 20.33
N SER A 32 -3.00 -2.06 20.12
CA SER A 32 -3.10 -3.11 21.16
C SER A 32 -2.16 -2.96 22.36
N LYS A 33 -1.08 -2.18 22.22
CA LYS A 33 -0.17 -1.90 23.34
C LYS A 33 -0.77 -0.95 24.38
N GLU A 34 -1.74 -0.13 24.00
CA GLU A 34 -2.28 0.93 24.88
C GLU A 34 -3.74 0.70 25.27
N TYR A 35 -4.54 -0.02 24.45
CA TYR A 35 -5.95 -0.29 24.73
C TYR A 35 -6.47 -1.54 24.01
N SER A 36 -7.52 -2.17 24.54
CA SER A 36 -8.24 -3.29 23.91
C SER A 36 -9.71 -2.95 23.64
N GLY A 37 -10.30 -3.59 22.63
CA GLY A 37 -11.73 -3.42 22.29
C GLY A 37 -12.01 -2.29 21.28
N PHE A 38 -10.97 -1.75 20.64
CA PHE A 38 -11.12 -0.78 19.56
C PHE A 38 -11.80 -1.40 18.34
N ARG A 39 -11.56 -2.68 18.06
CA ARG A 39 -12.15 -3.40 16.93
C ARG A 39 -13.66 -3.25 16.85
N ASN A 40 -14.35 -3.52 17.96
CA ASN A 40 -15.81 -3.45 18.01
C ASN A 40 -16.30 -2.00 17.89
N THR A 41 -15.59 -1.06 18.53
CA THR A 41 -15.88 0.37 18.44
C THR A 41 -15.75 0.87 17.00
N TYR A 42 -14.64 0.55 16.32
CA TYR A 42 -14.43 0.90 14.92
C TYR A 42 -15.41 0.21 13.98
N ALA A 43 -15.80 -1.04 14.24
CA ALA A 43 -16.85 -1.71 13.47
C ALA A 43 -18.19 -0.97 13.56
N SER A 44 -18.59 -0.54 14.77
CA SER A 44 -19.81 0.25 14.96
C SER A 44 -19.73 1.63 14.30
N ILE A 45 -18.58 2.31 14.40
CA ILE A 45 -18.35 3.59 13.71
C ILE A 45 -18.39 3.40 12.19
N PHE A 46 -17.79 2.34 11.67
CA PHE A 46 -17.79 2.03 10.25
C PHE A 46 -19.23 1.84 9.74
N GLU A 47 -20.04 1.05 10.45
CA GLU A 47 -21.43 0.80 10.09
C GLU A 47 -22.29 2.06 10.15
N TYR A 48 -22.03 2.93 11.13
CA TYR A 48 -22.66 4.25 11.23
C TYR A 48 -22.27 5.15 10.05
N GLU A 49 -20.98 5.32 9.79
CA GLU A 49 -20.45 6.18 8.71
C GLU A 49 -20.76 5.66 7.31
N LYS A 50 -21.02 4.36 7.15
CA LYS A 50 -21.52 3.76 5.90
C LYS A 50 -22.86 4.38 5.48
N ASN A 51 -23.67 4.81 6.44
CA ASN A 51 -25.04 5.26 6.23
C ASN A 51 -25.21 6.78 6.47
N GLN A 52 -24.21 7.45 7.04
CA GLN A 52 -24.28 8.86 7.43
C GLN A 52 -23.52 9.78 6.48
N GLY A 53 -24.01 11.01 6.33
CA GLY A 53 -23.60 11.96 5.30
C GLY A 53 -22.37 12.83 5.61
N ARG A 54 -21.64 12.60 6.72
CA ARG A 54 -20.49 13.45 7.07
C ARG A 54 -19.49 13.52 5.91
N SER A 55 -19.09 14.73 5.58
CA SER A 55 -18.09 15.02 4.54
C SER A 55 -16.69 14.64 5.03
N ILE A 56 -15.77 14.39 4.08
CA ILE A 56 -14.35 14.18 4.42
C ILE A 56 -13.80 15.38 5.18
N HIS A 57 -14.20 16.59 4.80
CA HIS A 57 -13.80 17.82 5.49
C HIS A 57 -14.16 17.77 6.98
N GLU A 58 -15.40 17.40 7.34
CA GLU A 58 -15.83 17.27 8.74
C GLU A 58 -15.09 16.14 9.50
N LEU A 59 -14.75 15.04 8.82
CA LEU A 59 -14.01 13.94 9.45
C LEU A 59 -12.54 14.30 9.71
N CYS A 60 -11.94 15.12 8.84
CA CYS A 60 -10.57 15.62 9.01
C CYS A 60 -10.50 16.79 10.00
N THR A 61 -11.54 17.63 10.05
CA THR A 61 -11.62 18.80 10.93
C THR A 61 -11.99 18.38 12.35
N GLY A 62 -11.01 17.95 13.13
CA GLY A 62 -11.20 17.57 14.53
C GLY A 62 -10.25 16.49 15.03
N ALA A 63 -9.55 15.82 14.13
CA ALA A 63 -8.62 14.77 14.49
C ALA A 63 -7.19 15.32 14.62
N ARG A 64 -6.61 15.18 15.81
CA ARG A 64 -5.16 15.32 16.01
C ARG A 64 -4.55 13.93 15.88
N PHE A 65 -3.88 13.69 14.77
CA PHE A 65 -3.10 12.47 14.57
C PHE A 65 -1.61 12.79 14.79
N TYR A 66 -0.85 11.84 15.34
CA TYR A 66 0.60 11.88 15.21
C TYR A 66 0.98 11.34 13.83
N GLU A 67 2.22 11.60 13.42
CA GLU A 67 2.71 11.24 12.08
C GLU A 67 2.56 9.74 11.79
N LYS A 68 2.73 8.89 12.81
CA LYS A 68 2.62 7.43 12.70
C LYS A 68 1.18 6.94 12.44
N GLU A 69 0.16 7.52 13.08
CA GLU A 69 -1.24 7.14 12.79
C GLU A 69 -1.65 7.59 11.40
N ILE A 70 -1.13 8.72 10.93
CA ILE A 70 -1.37 9.21 9.56
C ILE A 70 -0.83 8.23 8.54
N ASP A 71 0.45 7.84 8.66
CA ASP A 71 1.07 6.90 7.74
C ASP A 71 0.32 5.57 7.72
N PHE A 72 -0.05 5.05 8.90
CA PHE A 72 -0.84 3.83 9.00
C PHE A 72 -2.23 3.96 8.37
N LEU A 73 -2.93 5.07 8.61
CA LEU A 73 -4.25 5.35 8.03
C LEU A 73 -4.17 5.41 6.51
N ILE A 74 -3.20 6.13 5.94
CA ILE A 74 -3.02 6.23 4.49
C ILE A 74 -2.85 4.84 3.88
N CYS A 75 -2.04 4.00 4.49
CA CYS A 75 -1.79 2.63 4.02
C CYS A 75 -3.06 1.78 4.07
N LEU A 76 -3.85 1.85 5.15
CA LEU A 76 -5.14 1.16 5.24
C LEU A 76 -6.14 1.62 4.17
N LEU A 77 -6.16 2.91 3.83
CA LEU A 77 -7.03 3.44 2.79
C LEU A 77 -6.57 3.00 1.40
N LEU A 78 -5.26 2.96 1.14
CA LEU A 78 -4.71 2.45 -0.12
C LEU A 78 -4.96 0.94 -0.26
N ASP A 79 -4.76 0.14 0.78
CA ASP A 79 -5.10 -1.29 0.81
C ASP A 79 -6.56 -1.52 0.41
N LEU A 80 -7.46 -0.68 0.90
CA LEU A 80 -8.90 -0.74 0.61
C LEU A 80 -9.22 -0.35 -0.84
N ILE A 81 -8.57 0.68 -1.37
CA ILE A 81 -8.77 1.14 -2.75
C ILE A 81 -8.24 0.10 -3.75
N TYR A 82 -7.03 -0.41 -3.52
CA TYR A 82 -6.38 -1.38 -4.39
C TYR A 82 -6.87 -2.82 -4.18
N TYR A 83 -7.84 -3.05 -3.30
CA TYR A 83 -8.48 -4.37 -3.16
C TYR A 83 -8.98 -4.93 -4.50
N ASP A 84 -9.56 -4.07 -5.35
CA ASP A 84 -10.04 -4.43 -6.69
C ASP A 84 -9.00 -4.20 -7.79
N ALA A 85 -7.71 -4.12 -7.44
CA ALA A 85 -6.55 -3.93 -8.33
C ALA A 85 -6.49 -2.61 -9.11
N LYS A 86 -7.46 -1.71 -8.97
CA LYS A 86 -7.50 -0.46 -9.71
C LYS A 86 -8.12 0.65 -8.90
N MET A 87 -7.40 1.77 -8.82
CA MET A 87 -7.93 3.02 -8.30
C MET A 87 -8.69 3.76 -9.39
N SER A 88 -9.94 4.13 -9.12
CA SER A 88 -10.74 4.98 -10.00
C SER A 88 -10.34 6.46 -9.88
N ALA A 89 -10.81 7.29 -10.82
CA ALA A 89 -10.63 8.73 -10.74
C ALA A 89 -11.30 9.33 -9.49
N ASN A 90 -12.45 8.80 -9.09
CA ASN A 90 -13.19 9.29 -7.91
C ASN A 90 -12.51 8.85 -6.62
N GLU A 91 -12.01 7.61 -6.53
CA GLU A 91 -11.21 7.15 -5.39
C GLU A 91 -9.93 7.97 -5.26
N ASN A 92 -9.29 8.32 -6.38
CA ASN A 92 -8.13 9.20 -6.38
C ASN A 92 -8.46 10.59 -5.87
N ALA A 93 -9.54 11.21 -6.37
CA ALA A 93 -9.99 12.51 -5.91
C ALA A 93 -10.37 12.48 -4.41
N LEU A 94 -11.03 11.41 -3.97
CA LEU A 94 -11.37 11.19 -2.56
C LEU A 94 -10.11 11.09 -1.69
N MET A 95 -9.10 10.37 -2.15
CA MET A 95 -7.84 10.23 -1.43
C MET A 95 -7.06 11.56 -1.40
N GLU A 96 -6.97 12.29 -2.51
CA GLU A 96 -6.36 13.63 -2.53
C GLU A 96 -7.08 14.60 -1.57
N ASN A 97 -8.42 14.55 -1.50
CA ASN A 97 -9.20 15.33 -0.54
C ASN A 97 -8.91 14.96 0.92
N ILE A 98 -8.73 13.67 1.22
CA ILE A 98 -8.33 13.21 2.57
C ILE A 98 -6.93 13.73 2.91
N ILE A 99 -5.98 13.64 1.98
CA ILE A 99 -4.60 14.10 2.18
C ILE A 99 -4.57 15.61 2.46
N VAL A 100 -5.31 16.40 1.68
CA VAL A 100 -5.45 17.85 1.92
C VAL A 100 -6.15 18.13 3.25
N GLY A 101 -7.23 17.40 3.57
CA GLY A 101 -7.97 17.56 4.82
C GLY A 101 -7.11 17.25 6.05
N LEU A 102 -6.17 16.32 5.95
CA LEU A 102 -5.20 16.00 6.99
C LEU A 102 -4.00 16.98 7.04
N GLY A 103 -3.93 17.96 6.14
CA GLY A 103 -2.85 18.94 6.08
C GLY A 103 -1.54 18.39 5.50
N LEU A 104 -1.60 17.33 4.70
CA LEU A 104 -0.44 16.63 4.17
C LEU A 104 -0.06 17.09 2.76
N ASN A 105 1.20 16.86 2.39
CA ASN A 105 1.72 17.24 1.09
C ASN A 105 1.26 16.25 -0.01
N LEU A 106 0.52 16.75 -0.99
CA LEU A 106 0.02 15.98 -2.14
C LEU A 106 1.13 15.36 -3.01
N ILE A 107 2.29 16.01 -3.14
CA ILE A 107 3.42 15.48 -3.90
C ILE A 107 3.95 14.22 -3.22
N LYS A 108 4.17 14.28 -1.90
CA LYS A 108 4.59 13.10 -1.11
C LYS A 108 3.57 11.96 -1.22
N PHE A 109 2.27 12.29 -1.17
CA PHE A 109 1.23 11.29 -1.38
C PHE A 109 1.30 10.63 -2.77
N ARG A 110 1.51 11.41 -3.84
CA ARG A 110 1.63 10.88 -5.21
C ARG A 110 2.81 9.92 -5.36
N GLU A 111 3.94 10.20 -4.70
CA GLU A 111 5.09 9.28 -4.67
C GLU A 111 4.75 7.95 -3.97
N VAL A 112 4.06 8.01 -2.83
CA VAL A 112 3.61 6.81 -2.10
C VAL A 112 2.60 6.03 -2.92
N LYS A 113 1.65 6.71 -3.56
CA LYS A 113 0.64 6.11 -4.42
C LYS A 113 1.28 5.35 -5.58
N LEU A 114 2.26 5.95 -6.27
CA LEU A 114 2.96 5.31 -7.39
C LEU A 114 3.62 4.00 -6.97
N LYS A 115 4.27 3.99 -5.79
CA LYS A 115 4.86 2.76 -5.23
C LYS A 115 3.79 1.70 -4.95
N TYR A 116 2.63 2.10 -4.43
CA TYR A 116 1.50 1.20 -4.20
C TYR A 116 0.93 0.62 -5.52
N GLU A 117 0.76 1.43 -6.56
CA GLU A 117 0.32 0.97 -7.89
C GLU A 117 1.26 -0.11 -8.46
N GLN A 118 2.57 0.12 -8.36
CA GLN A 118 3.57 -0.86 -8.80
C GLN A 118 3.45 -2.19 -8.03
N ILE A 119 3.17 -2.13 -6.72
CA ILE A 119 3.02 -3.34 -5.89
C ILE A 119 1.77 -4.12 -6.30
N TYR A 120 0.63 -3.46 -6.46
CA TYR A 120 -0.65 -4.13 -6.70
C TYR A 120 -0.80 -4.62 -8.13
N ASN A 121 -0.36 -3.85 -9.14
CA ASN A 121 -0.36 -4.29 -10.54
C ASN A 121 0.50 -5.55 -10.71
N PHE A 122 1.67 -5.58 -10.06
CA PHE A 122 2.55 -6.75 -10.04
C PHE A 122 1.90 -8.01 -9.44
N THR A 123 1.01 -7.83 -8.46
CA THR A 123 0.37 -8.94 -7.73
C THR A 123 -0.87 -9.44 -8.48
N HIS A 124 -1.57 -8.55 -9.21
CA HIS A 124 -2.79 -8.88 -9.94
C HIS A 124 -2.59 -9.34 -11.39
N GLU A 125 -1.52 -8.93 -12.08
CA GLU A 125 -1.19 -9.47 -13.41
C GLU A 125 -1.01 -11.01 -13.40
N LYS A 126 -0.72 -11.60 -12.24
CA LYS A 126 -0.64 -13.05 -12.05
C LYS A 126 -1.94 -13.74 -11.62
N ALA A 127 -2.99 -13.01 -11.23
CA ALA A 127 -4.25 -13.62 -10.82
C ALA A 127 -5.14 -14.04 -12.00
N GLN A 128 -4.89 -13.52 -13.21
CA GLN A 128 -5.67 -13.84 -14.41
C GLN A 128 -5.00 -14.84 -15.37
N GLN A 129 -3.78 -15.32 -15.06
CA GLN A 129 -3.14 -16.40 -15.81
C GLN A 129 -3.04 -17.67 -14.95
N GLU A 130 -4.05 -18.53 -15.15
CA GLU A 130 -4.07 -20.00 -15.01
C GLU A 130 -3.21 -20.70 -13.93
N GLN A 131 -3.94 -21.41 -13.05
CA GLN A 131 -3.61 -22.66 -12.34
C GLN A 131 -2.35 -22.73 -11.44
N PRO A 132 -2.46 -23.39 -10.26
CA PRO A 132 -1.38 -23.46 -9.28
C PRO A 132 -0.35 -24.49 -9.73
N LYS A 133 0.78 -24.01 -10.29
CA LYS A 133 2.03 -24.76 -10.36
C LYS A 133 3.07 -24.05 -9.50
N GLU A 134 3.71 -24.86 -8.67
CA GLU A 134 4.73 -24.51 -7.67
C GLU A 134 5.73 -23.43 -8.13
N ASP A 135 5.69 -22.31 -7.40
CA ASP A 135 6.82 -21.49 -6.96
C ASP A 135 8.07 -21.37 -7.85
N LYS A 136 7.93 -20.64 -8.96
CA LYS A 136 8.99 -19.72 -9.41
C LYS A 136 8.39 -18.34 -9.66
N PHE A 137 8.72 -17.39 -8.78
CA PHE A 137 8.47 -15.97 -9.00
C PHE A 137 9.26 -15.51 -10.24
N THR A 138 8.66 -15.56 -11.42
CA THR A 138 9.23 -14.97 -12.63
C THR A 138 8.62 -13.59 -12.87
N ILE A 139 9.46 -12.59 -13.06
CA ILE A 139 9.08 -11.22 -13.43
C ILE A 139 9.72 -10.92 -14.78
N THR A 140 9.09 -10.08 -15.60
CA THR A 140 9.65 -9.73 -16.91
C THR A 140 10.87 -8.82 -16.75
N LEU A 141 11.70 -8.75 -17.80
CA LEU A 141 12.86 -7.86 -17.79
C LEU A 141 12.43 -6.38 -17.71
N GLU A 142 11.36 -6.02 -18.39
CA GLU A 142 10.77 -4.68 -18.35
C GLU A 142 10.33 -4.32 -16.93
N GLN A 143 9.59 -5.21 -16.26
CA GLN A 143 9.19 -5.04 -14.86
C GLN A 143 10.40 -4.95 -13.92
N ALA A 144 11.46 -5.71 -14.19
CA ALA A 144 12.69 -5.63 -13.40
C ALA A 144 13.34 -4.23 -13.48
N TYR A 145 13.35 -3.61 -14.66
CA TYR A 145 13.82 -2.24 -14.83
C TYR A 145 12.94 -1.23 -14.09
N GLU A 146 11.61 -1.36 -14.18
CA GLU A 146 10.67 -0.50 -13.45
C GLU A 146 10.83 -0.61 -11.93
N ILE A 147 10.93 -1.83 -11.38
CA ILE A 147 11.14 -2.07 -9.94
C ILE A 147 12.42 -1.40 -9.45
N LEU A 148 13.48 -1.44 -10.25
CA LEU A 148 14.75 -0.77 -9.92
C LEU A 148 14.77 0.72 -10.28
N ASN A 149 13.65 1.32 -10.72
CA ASN A 149 13.60 2.69 -11.23
C ASN A 149 14.73 2.98 -12.24
N SER A 150 14.96 2.02 -13.14
CA SER A 150 16.05 2.03 -14.11
C SER A 150 15.48 1.84 -15.52
N HIS A 151 16.25 2.17 -16.53
CA HIS A 151 15.88 2.03 -17.94
C HIS A 151 16.74 0.94 -18.62
N PRO A 152 16.23 0.22 -19.63
CA PRO A 152 17.01 -0.75 -20.40
C PRO A 152 18.32 -0.21 -21.02
N LYS A 153 18.44 1.12 -21.15
CA LYS A 153 19.61 1.82 -21.71
C LYS A 153 20.62 2.28 -20.65
N ASP A 154 20.27 2.19 -19.37
CA ASP A 154 21.16 2.61 -18.28
C ASP A 154 22.38 1.70 -18.21
N ASP A 155 23.51 2.24 -17.77
CA ASP A 155 24.70 1.43 -17.50
C ASP A 155 24.54 0.59 -16.22
N PHE A 156 25.38 -0.42 -16.05
CA PHE A 156 25.27 -1.33 -14.91
C PHE A 156 25.57 -0.64 -13.57
N GLU A 157 26.44 0.37 -13.56
CA GLU A 157 26.75 1.16 -12.36
C GLU A 157 25.52 1.96 -11.88
N THR A 158 24.73 2.52 -12.80
CA THR A 158 23.47 3.21 -12.50
C THR A 158 22.44 2.25 -11.94
N ILE A 159 22.28 1.07 -12.55
CA ILE A 159 21.36 0.02 -12.07
C ILE A 159 21.76 -0.44 -10.66
N LYS A 160 23.05 -0.68 -10.42
CA LYS A 160 23.59 -1.07 -9.12
C LYS A 160 23.43 0.02 -8.06
N LYS A 161 23.57 1.29 -8.44
CA LYS A 161 23.31 2.44 -7.57
C LYS A 161 21.84 2.50 -7.17
N ASN A 162 20.93 2.33 -8.12
CA ASN A 162 19.50 2.33 -7.87
C ASN A 162 19.07 1.15 -7.00
N TYR A 163 19.61 -0.05 -7.27
CA TYR A 163 19.45 -1.22 -6.41
C TYR A 163 19.89 -0.94 -4.97
N ARG A 164 21.11 -0.42 -4.75
CA ARG A 164 21.62 -0.12 -3.39
C ARG A 164 20.74 0.90 -2.66
N LYS A 165 20.24 1.91 -3.37
CA LYS A 165 19.33 2.92 -2.81
C LYS A 165 18.03 2.28 -2.33
N LEU A 166 17.40 1.48 -3.18
CA LEU A 166 16.15 0.78 -2.88
C LEU A 166 16.35 -0.27 -1.77
N ALA A 167 17.41 -1.07 -1.85
CA ALA A 167 17.77 -2.04 -0.82
C ALA A 167 17.95 -1.39 0.55
N LYS A 168 18.59 -0.20 0.61
CA LYS A 168 18.72 0.57 1.85
C LYS A 168 17.36 1.10 2.34
N GLU A 169 16.52 1.59 1.43
CA GLU A 169 15.19 2.12 1.77
C GLU A 169 14.27 1.04 2.36
N TYR A 170 14.31 -0.17 1.81
CA TYR A 170 13.45 -1.30 2.20
C TYR A 170 14.13 -2.31 3.14
N HIS A 171 15.35 -2.02 3.63
CA HIS A 171 16.06 -2.90 4.54
C HIS A 171 15.33 -3.00 5.89
N TYR A 172 15.16 -4.21 6.39
CA TYR A 172 14.48 -4.48 7.66
C TYR A 172 15.05 -3.64 8.81
N ASP A 173 16.37 -3.55 8.96
CA ASP A 173 16.99 -2.75 10.04
C ASP A 173 16.68 -1.24 9.95
N ASN A 174 16.56 -0.68 8.75
CA ASN A 174 16.24 0.73 8.54
C ASN A 174 14.75 1.04 8.77
N LEU A 175 13.90 0.02 8.76
CA LEU A 175 12.45 0.13 8.90
C LEU A 175 11.97 -0.29 10.28
N HIS A 176 12.60 -1.30 10.88
CA HIS A 176 12.36 -1.74 12.25
C HIS A 176 12.78 -0.65 13.26
N SER A 177 13.86 0.08 12.98
CA SER A 177 14.28 1.25 13.76
C SER A 177 13.30 2.43 13.70
N LYS A 178 12.36 2.43 12.76
CA LYS A 178 11.30 3.44 12.62
C LYS A 178 9.99 3.06 13.34
N GLU A 179 9.96 1.94 14.06
CA GLU A 179 8.76 1.41 14.74
C GLU A 179 7.54 1.33 13.81
N LEU A 180 7.78 0.97 12.54
CA LEU A 180 6.72 0.92 11.55
C LEU A 180 5.72 -0.20 11.90
N PRO A 181 4.43 0.00 11.57
CA PRO A 181 3.42 -1.05 11.68
C PRO A 181 3.94 -2.40 11.13
N PRO A 182 3.63 -3.53 11.78
CA PRO A 182 4.01 -4.85 11.29
C PRO A 182 3.63 -5.12 9.83
N GLU A 183 2.55 -4.51 9.36
CA GLU A 183 2.10 -4.60 7.96
C GLU A 183 3.04 -3.87 6.99
N LEU A 184 3.54 -2.69 7.37
CA LEU A 184 4.53 -1.95 6.59
C LEU A 184 5.87 -2.67 6.56
N LEU A 185 6.22 -3.36 7.66
CA LEU A 185 7.39 -4.24 7.68
C LEU A 185 7.22 -5.41 6.70
N LYS A 186 6.03 -6.01 6.63
CA LYS A 186 5.75 -7.11 5.70
C LYS A 186 5.78 -6.65 4.24
N ILE A 187 5.14 -5.51 3.92
CA ILE A 187 5.19 -4.90 2.58
C ILE A 187 6.63 -4.58 2.19
N ALA A 188 7.42 -4.03 3.12
CA ALA A 188 8.82 -3.73 2.85
C ALA A 188 9.68 -4.99 2.65
N GLN A 189 9.42 -6.06 3.41
CA GLN A 189 10.08 -7.34 3.20
C GLN A 189 9.75 -7.92 1.81
N GLU A 190 8.49 -7.83 1.38
CA GLU A 190 8.08 -8.24 0.03
C GLU A 190 8.74 -7.37 -1.05
N MET A 191 8.84 -6.05 -0.83
CA MET A 191 9.56 -5.14 -1.72
C MET A 191 11.05 -5.48 -1.82
N MET A 192 11.69 -5.79 -0.69
CA MET A 192 13.10 -6.19 -0.67
C MET A 192 13.32 -7.47 -1.50
N LYS A 193 12.42 -8.45 -1.41
CA LYS A 193 12.47 -9.66 -2.25
C LYS A 193 12.34 -9.32 -3.74
N LYS A 194 11.42 -8.42 -4.10
CA LYS A 194 11.23 -7.96 -5.49
C LYS A 194 12.45 -7.22 -6.03
N ILE A 195 13.04 -6.33 -5.23
CA ILE A 195 14.25 -5.57 -5.59
C ILE A 195 15.43 -6.50 -5.87
N ASN A 196 15.62 -7.52 -5.02
CA ASN A 196 16.66 -8.53 -5.24
C ASN A 196 16.41 -9.34 -6.52
N LEU A 197 15.18 -9.80 -6.73
CA LEU A 197 14.82 -10.57 -7.92
C LEU A 197 15.02 -9.77 -9.22
N ALA A 198 14.60 -8.51 -9.24
CA ALA A 198 14.78 -7.61 -10.38
C ALA A 198 16.25 -7.39 -10.72
N TYR A 199 17.09 -7.21 -9.70
CA TYR A 199 18.52 -7.05 -9.90
C TYR A 199 19.18 -8.31 -10.48
N GLU A 200 18.82 -9.50 -9.99
CA GLU A 200 19.35 -10.76 -10.54
C GLU A 200 18.92 -10.98 -11.99
N ILE A 201 17.66 -10.72 -12.36
CA ILE A 201 17.19 -10.89 -13.74
C ILE A 201 17.92 -9.95 -14.71
N ILE A 202 18.12 -8.70 -14.33
CA ILE A 202 18.86 -7.74 -15.15
C ILE A 202 20.33 -8.17 -15.30
N LYS A 203 20.92 -8.66 -14.20
CA LYS A 203 22.31 -9.13 -14.18
C LYS A 203 22.49 -10.36 -15.08
N GLU A 204 21.64 -11.37 -14.96
CA GLU A 204 21.63 -12.57 -15.81
C GLU A 204 21.46 -12.21 -17.28
N THR A 205 20.50 -11.33 -17.60
CA THR A 205 20.21 -10.93 -18.99
C THR A 205 21.37 -10.17 -19.62
N ARG A 206 22.09 -9.36 -18.83
CA ARG A 206 23.25 -8.60 -19.30
C ARG A 206 24.56 -9.41 -19.27
N GLY A 207 24.52 -10.66 -18.79
CA GLY A 207 25.68 -11.55 -18.72
C GLY A 207 26.73 -11.13 -17.69
N ILE A 208 26.30 -10.55 -16.57
CA ILE A 208 27.15 -10.02 -15.49
C ILE A 208 27.09 -10.92 -14.25
#